data_AF-A0A4P8SCN3-F1
#
_entry.id   AF-A0A4P8SCN3-F1
#
_cell.length_a   1.000
_cell.length_b   1.000
_cell.length_c   1.000
_cell.angle_alpha   90.00
_cell.angle_beta   90.00
_cell.angle_gamma   90.00
#
_symmetry.space_group_name_H-M   'P 1'
#
loop_
_entity.id
_entity.type
_entity.pdbx_description
1 polymer ?
#
loop_
_entity_poly.entity_id
_entity_poly.type
_entity_poly.pdbx_seq_one_letter_code
_entity_poly.pdbx_strand_id
1 'polypeptide(L)'
;MADLPYAAPRRPAFTIIRCCPLSEPLPRTWPGRVRRVFRRLAQSFRLMVGVHDYPAYLRHHQLHHPGEPPLSEAAFHRRCLEARFPSQGGKMGKCPC
;
A
#
# COMPACT_ATOMS: atom_id res chain seq x y z
N MET A 1 -7.17 7.33 50.47
CA MET A 1 -7.38 7.36 49.01
C MET A 1 -6.83 8.66 48.48
N ALA A 2 -5.57 8.66 48.04
CA ALA A 2 -4.99 9.66 47.14
C ALA A 2 -3.68 9.07 46.61
N ASP A 3 -3.85 8.14 45.68
CA ASP A 3 -2.81 7.59 44.81
C ASP A 3 -2.29 8.64 43.82
N LEU A 4 -1.02 8.47 43.42
CA LEU A 4 -0.29 8.96 42.22
C LEU A 4 0.53 10.28 42.35
N PRO A 5 1.69 10.39 41.64
CA PRO A 5 2.01 9.72 40.38
C PRO A 5 3.32 8.92 40.36
N TYR A 6 3.20 7.68 39.88
CA TYR A 6 4.31 6.83 39.45
C TYR A 6 5.06 7.50 38.28
N ALA A 7 6.26 8.02 38.53
CA ALA A 7 7.13 8.57 37.49
C ALA A 7 7.70 7.42 36.64
N ALA A 8 7.23 7.31 35.39
CA ALA A 8 7.73 6.31 34.46
C ALA A 8 9.24 6.53 34.18
N PRO A 9 10.07 5.47 34.15
CA PRO A 9 11.49 5.61 33.89
C PRO A 9 11.76 6.12 32.47
N ARG A 10 12.70 7.05 32.34
CA ARG A 10 13.19 7.55 31.04
C ARG A 10 13.79 6.38 30.24
N ARG A 11 13.21 6.09 29.07
CA ARG A 11 13.78 5.10 28.14
C ARG A 11 15.21 5.50 27.76
N PRO A 12 16.18 4.57 27.75
CA PRO A 12 17.55 4.91 27.36
C PRO A 12 17.59 5.43 25.93
N ALA A 13 18.51 6.36 25.67
CA ALA A 13 18.69 6.95 24.36
C ALA A 13 18.99 5.86 23.32
N PHE A 14 18.13 5.74 22.30
CA PHE A 14 18.38 4.83 21.20
C PHE A 14 19.64 5.28 20.46
N THR A 15 20.72 4.51 20.58
CA THR A 15 21.93 4.73 19.80
C THR A 15 21.69 4.23 18.38
N ILE A 16 21.78 5.11 17.39
CA ILE A 16 21.66 4.73 15.98
C ILE A 16 22.94 4.01 15.59
N ILE A 17 22.93 2.66 15.62
CA ILE A 17 24.10 1.82 15.30
C ILE A 17 24.42 1.88 13.80
N ARG A 18 23.40 2.03 12.95
CA ARG A 18 23.57 2.04 11.49
C ARG A 18 22.50 2.90 10.83
N CYS A 19 22.94 3.85 10.02
CA CYS A 19 22.06 4.60 9.13
C CYS A 19 21.89 3.80 7.83
N CYS A 20 20.77 3.11 7.66
CA CYS A 20 20.36 2.61 6.34
C CYS A 20 19.62 3.75 5.62
N PRO A 21 20.04 4.16 4.41
CA PRO A 21 19.32 5.19 3.68
C PRO A 21 17.90 4.69 3.41
N LEU A 22 16.90 5.44 3.89
CA LEU A 22 15.47 5.13 3.68
C LEU A 22 15.10 5.19 2.18
N SER A 23 15.95 5.79 1.34
CA SER A 23 15.71 5.93 -0.09
C SER A 23 16.91 5.50 -0.93
N GLU A 24 16.61 4.83 -2.04
CA GLU A 24 17.60 4.45 -3.04
C GLU A 24 18.19 5.70 -3.72
N PRO A 25 19.53 5.78 -3.86
CA PRO A 25 20.17 6.90 -4.55
C PRO A 25 19.63 7.07 -5.97
N LEU A 26 19.58 8.31 -6.46
CA LEU A 26 19.11 8.60 -7.81
C LEU A 26 20.04 7.92 -8.83
N PRO A 27 19.51 7.23 -9.86
CA PRO A 27 20.35 6.69 -10.92
C PRO A 27 21.17 7.81 -11.54
N ARG A 28 22.48 7.56 -11.69
CA ARG A 28 23.42 8.53 -12.28
C ARG A 28 23.13 8.78 -13.77
N THR A 29 22.47 7.83 -14.43
CA THR A 29 22.11 7.88 -15.85
C THR A 29 20.80 8.65 -16.09
N TRP A 30 20.75 9.44 -17.16
CA TRP A 30 19.57 10.20 -17.56
C TRP A 30 18.33 9.32 -17.85
N PRO A 31 18.43 8.17 -18.54
CA PRO A 31 17.30 7.25 -18.72
C PRO A 31 16.74 6.70 -17.39
N GLY A 32 17.61 6.45 -16.41
CA GLY A 32 17.20 6.01 -15.09
C GLY A 32 16.39 7.07 -14.34
N ARG A 33 16.75 8.36 -14.51
CA ARG A 33 16.00 9.48 -13.92
C ARG A 33 14.60 9.58 -14.52
N VAL A 34 14.49 9.50 -15.84
CA VAL A 34 13.19 9.51 -16.56
C VAL A 34 12.32 8.36 -16.07
N ARG A 35 12.84 7.12 -16.04
CA ARG A 35 12.10 5.95 -15.56
C ARG A 35 11.59 6.12 -14.12
N ARG A 36 12.36 6.74 -13.23
CA ARG A 36 11.93 7.01 -11.84
C ARG A 36 10.80 8.04 -11.79
N VAL A 37 10.86 9.10 -12.59
CA VAL A 37 9.79 10.12 -12.68
C VAL A 37 8.50 9.48 -13.19
N PHE A 38 8.57 8.70 -14.28
CA PHE A 38 7.40 7.96 -14.79
C PHE A 38 6.81 7.01 -13.75
N ARG A 39 7.65 6.29 -12.98
CA ARG A 39 7.16 5.40 -11.91
C ARG A 39 6.42 6.17 -10.82
N ARG A 40 6.92 7.36 -10.43
CA ARG A 40 6.28 8.21 -9.43
C ARG A 40 4.98 8.83 -9.96
N LEU A 41 4.98 9.31 -11.20
CA LEU A 41 3.76 9.80 -11.86
C LEU A 41 2.70 8.69 -11.92
N ALA A 42 3.06 7.50 -12.38
CA ALA A 42 2.13 6.37 -12.43
C ALA A 42 1.57 6.03 -11.04
N GLN A 43 2.39 6.09 -9.99
CA GLN A 43 1.94 5.89 -8.61
C GLN A 43 0.94 6.97 -8.15
N SER A 44 1.20 8.25 -8.46
CA SER A 44 0.30 9.35 -8.14
C SER A 44 -1.00 9.29 -8.94
N PHE A 45 -0.93 8.96 -10.24
CA PHE A 45 -2.11 8.76 -11.08
C PHE A 45 -2.99 7.61 -10.58
N ARG A 46 -2.39 6.49 -10.16
CA ARG A 46 -3.13 5.38 -9.54
C ARG A 46 -3.93 5.82 -8.31
N LEU A 47 -3.31 6.65 -7.46
CA LEU A 47 -3.99 7.21 -6.29
C LEU A 47 -5.13 8.17 -6.68
N MET A 48 -4.90 9.01 -7.70
CA MET A 48 -5.83 10.05 -8.13
C MET A 48 -7.05 9.50 -8.88
N VAL A 49 -6.86 8.58 -9.82
CA VAL A 49 -7.95 8.06 -10.65
C VAL A 49 -8.73 6.96 -9.91
N GLY A 50 -8.17 6.41 -8.83
CA GLY A 50 -8.74 5.23 -8.14
C GLY A 50 -8.85 4.03 -9.07
N VAL A 51 -7.98 3.97 -10.10
CA VAL A 51 -7.92 2.87 -11.04
C VAL A 51 -7.15 1.75 -10.37
N HIS A 52 -7.84 0.63 -10.21
CA HIS A 52 -7.30 -0.55 -9.61
C HIS A 52 -6.47 -1.32 -10.65
N ASP A 53 -5.16 -1.41 -10.43
CA ASP A 53 -4.26 -2.21 -11.26
C ASP A 53 -4.37 -3.70 -10.89
N TYR A 54 -4.86 -4.52 -11.82
CA TYR A 54 -4.84 -5.98 -11.70
C TYR A 54 -3.46 -6.58 -11.32
N PRO A 55 -2.32 -6.14 -11.88
CA PRO A 55 -1.01 -6.67 -11.47
C PRO A 55 -0.61 -6.26 -10.03
N ALA A 56 -1.13 -5.15 -9.52
CA ALA A 56 -0.93 -4.78 -8.11
C ALA A 56 -1.76 -5.68 -7.19
N TYR A 57 -3.01 -5.97 -7.58
CA TYR A 57 -3.88 -6.94 -6.91
C TYR A 57 -3.22 -8.33 -6.87
N LEU A 58 -2.71 -8.84 -7.99
CA LEU A 58 -2.04 -10.16 -8.02
C LEU A 58 -0.84 -10.22 -7.08
N ARG A 59 -0.01 -9.17 -7.03
CA ARG A 59 1.12 -9.10 -6.10
C ARG A 59 0.64 -9.11 -4.65
N HIS A 60 -0.38 -8.31 -4.32
CA HIS A 60 -0.96 -8.29 -2.99
C HIS A 60 -1.54 -9.66 -2.61
N HIS A 61 -2.29 -10.26 -3.53
CA HIS A 61 -2.92 -11.56 -3.36
C HIS A 61 -1.89 -12.68 -3.15
N GLN A 62 -0.80 -12.68 -3.91
CA GLN A 62 0.31 -13.62 -3.72
C GLN A 62 1.01 -13.45 -2.36
N LEU A 63 1.11 -12.22 -1.85
CA LEU A 63 1.77 -11.92 -0.57
C LEU A 63 0.88 -12.23 0.65
N HIS A 64 -0.43 -11.98 0.56
CA HIS A 64 -1.36 -12.05 1.69
C HIS A 64 -2.35 -13.22 1.64
N HIS A 65 -2.61 -13.77 0.46
CA HIS A 65 -3.57 -14.86 0.22
C HIS A 65 -2.96 -15.98 -0.64
N PRO A 66 -1.89 -16.64 -0.19
CA PRO A 66 -1.22 -17.69 -0.98
C PRO A 66 -2.03 -18.98 -1.16
N GLY A 67 -3.20 -19.09 -0.53
CA GLY A 67 -4.06 -20.30 -0.55
C GLY A 67 -5.36 -20.17 -1.33
N GLU A 68 -5.70 -18.98 -1.85
CA GLU A 68 -6.92 -18.77 -2.63
C GLU A 68 -6.57 -18.64 -4.12
N PRO A 69 -7.43 -19.03 -5.08
CA PRO A 69 -7.19 -18.71 -6.48
C PRO A 69 -7.43 -17.21 -6.74
N PRO A 70 -6.50 -16.49 -7.40
CA PRO A 70 -6.72 -15.09 -7.74
C PRO A 70 -7.91 -14.92 -8.68
N LEU A 71 -8.66 -13.83 -8.48
CA LEU A 71 -9.81 -13.50 -9.32
C LEU A 71 -9.36 -13.20 -10.75
N SER A 72 -10.17 -13.55 -11.77
CA SER A 72 -9.89 -13.16 -13.15
C SER A 72 -10.02 -11.65 -13.35
N GLU A 73 -9.32 -11.09 -14.33
CA GLU A 73 -9.32 -9.64 -14.63
C GLU A 73 -10.73 -9.07 -14.82
N ALA A 74 -11.59 -9.77 -15.57
CA ALA A 74 -12.97 -9.34 -15.79
C ALA A 74 -13.82 -9.36 -14.50
N ALA A 75 -13.62 -10.36 -13.64
CA ALA A 75 -14.31 -10.46 -12.37
C ALA A 75 -13.83 -9.37 -11.38
N PHE A 76 -12.55 -9.02 -11.43
CA PHE A 76 -11.98 -7.91 -10.67
C PHE A 76 -12.59 -6.58 -11.09
N HIS A 77 -12.67 -6.30 -12.39
CA HIS A 77 -13.29 -5.07 -12.91
C HIS A 77 -14.77 -4.97 -12.51
N ARG A 78 -15.53 -6.07 -12.61
CA ARG A 78 -16.93 -6.10 -12.18
C ARG A 78 -17.07 -5.83 -10.67
N ARG A 79 -16.23 -6.45 -9.84
CA ARG A 79 -16.20 -6.24 -8.39
C ARG A 79 -15.89 -4.78 -8.02
N CYS A 80 -14.96 -4.14 -8.72
CA CYS A 80 -14.64 -2.71 -8.54
C CYS A 80 -15.82 -1.80 -8.93
N LEU A 81 -16.50 -2.11 -10.04
CA LEU A 81 -17.68 -1.34 -10.46
C LEU A 81 -18.83 -1.47 -9.46
N GLU A 82 -19.11 -2.68 -8.96
CA GLU A 82 -20.11 -2.94 -7.92
C GLU A 82 -19.77 -2.20 -6.61
N ALA A 83 -18.49 -2.12 -6.24
CA ALA A 83 -18.07 -1.37 -5.05
C ALA A 83 -18.25 0.15 -5.19
N ARG A 84 -18.11 0.68 -6.41
CA ARG A 84 -18.28 2.12 -6.71
C ARG A 84 -19.75 2.50 -6.92
N PHE A 85 -20.53 1.60 -7.52
CA PHE A 85 -21.94 1.78 -7.83
C PHE A 85 -22.75 0.59 -7.29
N PRO A 86 -22.97 0.51 -5.97
CA PRO A 86 -23.74 -0.58 -5.40
C PRO A 86 -25.20 -0.46 -5.86
N SER A 87 -25.61 -1.34 -6.77
CA SER A 87 -26.99 -1.42 -7.26
C SER A 87 -27.93 -2.14 -6.27
N GLN A 88 -27.36 -2.88 -5.30
CA GLN A 88 -28.07 -3.40 -4.12
C GLN A 88 -27.36 -2.96 -2.83
N GLY A 89 -28.12 -2.34 -1.94
CA GLY A 89 -27.63 -1.87 -0.64
C GLY A 89 -27.07 -3.02 0.21
N GLY A 90 -25.75 -3.04 0.36
CA GLY A 90 -25.10 -3.73 1.48
C GLY A 90 -24.49 -5.08 1.15
N LYS A 91 -23.29 -5.09 0.56
CA LYS A 91 -22.22 -6.04 0.93
C LYS A 91 -20.87 -5.33 0.84
N MET A 92 -20.53 -4.54 1.87
CA MET A 92 -19.16 -4.06 2.12
C MET A 92 -18.31 -5.24 2.63
N GLY A 93 -18.15 -6.26 1.79
CA GLY A 93 -17.30 -7.42 2.06
C GLY A 93 -15.87 -7.07 1.64
N LYS A 94 -15.07 -6.59 2.59
CA LYS A 94 -13.65 -6.30 2.38
C LYS A 94 -12.92 -7.56 1.90
N CYS A 95 -12.20 -7.43 0.79
CA CYS A 95 -10.79 -7.79 0.64
C CYS A 95 -10.18 -6.81 -0.38
N PRO A 96 -8.91 -6.44 -0.21
CA PRO A 96 -8.41 -5.13 -0.55
C PRO A 96 -8.09 -4.98 -2.05
N CYS A 97 -8.54 -3.86 -2.59
CA CYS A 97 -7.61 -2.99 -3.27
C CYS A 97 -6.62 -2.35 -2.31
#